data_AF-A0A1A8N8D6-F1
#
_entry.id   AF-A0A1A8N8D6-F1
#
_cell.length_a   1.000
_cell.length_b   1.000
_cell.length_c   1.000
_cell.angle_alpha   90.00
_cell.angle_beta   90.00
_cell.angle_gamma   90.00
#
_symmetry.space_group_name_H-M   'P 1'
#
loop_
_entity.id
_entity.type
_entity.pdbx_description
1 polymer ?
#
loop_
_entity_poly.entity_id
_entity_poly.type
_entity_poly.pdbx_seq_one_letter_code
_entity_poly.pdbx_strand_id
1 'polypeptide(L)'
;RRNHNHIWQVLMYARTVFYKINTTEPLNPEAAVLYEKDGQLFKSKVVDGVKLCNSHLFDQPKVDDPFAISFSPWNPAVHDEAKERMFTFKRRPEEHHKGAQVSGLSWVKPGSTQPFSKVDSPPQS
;
A
#
# COMPACT_ATOMS: atom_id res chain seq x y z
N ARG A 1 -13.59 -21.07 4.56
CA ARG A 1 -12.17 -21.37 4.25
C ARG A 1 -11.32 -20.20 4.75
N ARG A 2 -10.55 -20.39 5.83
CA ARG A 2 -9.64 -19.38 6.40
C ARG A 2 -8.39 -19.34 5.51
N ASN A 3 -7.86 -18.14 5.18
CA ASN A 3 -6.65 -17.92 4.35
C ASN A 3 -6.79 -17.85 2.81
N HIS A 4 -7.97 -17.57 2.24
CA HIS A 4 -8.05 -17.26 0.80
C HIS A 4 -7.86 -15.79 0.49
N ASN A 5 -8.46 -14.92 1.31
CA ASN A 5 -8.47 -13.49 1.08
C ASN A 5 -7.55 -12.80 2.09
N HIS A 6 -6.58 -12.07 1.59
CA HIS A 6 -5.63 -11.30 2.38
C HIS A 6 -5.75 -9.81 2.04
N ILE A 7 -5.55 -8.94 3.05
CA ILE A 7 -5.59 -7.48 2.85
C ILE A 7 -4.64 -7.00 1.75
N TRP A 8 -3.47 -7.63 1.61
CA TRP A 8 -2.53 -7.27 0.55
C TRP A 8 -3.08 -7.53 -0.86
N GLN A 9 -3.94 -8.54 -1.05
CA GLN A 9 -4.57 -8.80 -2.35
C GLN A 9 -5.53 -7.67 -2.71
N VAL A 10 -6.30 -7.16 -1.73
CA VAL A 10 -7.18 -6.01 -1.91
C VAL A 10 -6.37 -4.77 -2.29
N LEU A 11 -5.24 -4.53 -1.60
CA LEU A 11 -4.35 -3.41 -1.92
C LEU A 11 -3.73 -3.52 -3.32
N MET A 12 -3.30 -4.73 -3.73
CA MET A 12 -2.77 -4.98 -5.07
C MET A 12 -3.84 -4.82 -6.16
N TYR A 13 -5.06 -5.27 -5.88
CA TYR A 13 -6.18 -5.08 -6.79
C TYR A 13 -6.54 -3.60 -6.92
N ALA A 14 -6.70 -2.88 -5.81
CA ALA A 14 -6.97 -1.43 -5.80
C ALA A 14 -5.91 -0.66 -6.58
N ARG A 15 -4.62 -1.00 -6.42
CA ARG A 15 -3.54 -0.43 -7.23
C ARG A 15 -3.80 -0.64 -8.72
N THR A 16 -4.17 -1.85 -9.13
CA THR A 16 -4.40 -2.20 -10.54
C THR A 16 -5.53 -1.38 -11.17
N VAL A 17 -6.59 -1.12 -10.41
CA VAL A 17 -7.74 -0.30 -10.86
C VAL A 17 -7.30 1.11 -11.27
N PHE A 18 -6.31 1.70 -10.60
CA PHE A 18 -5.79 3.02 -10.96
C PHE A 18 -4.86 3.03 -12.19
N TYR A 19 -4.21 1.90 -12.53
CA TYR A 19 -3.35 1.81 -13.72
C TYR A 19 -4.12 1.43 -14.98
N LYS A 20 -5.14 0.58 -14.85
CA LYS A 20 -5.97 0.11 -15.95
C LYS A 20 -7.43 0.36 -15.63
N ILE A 21 -7.86 1.60 -15.88
CA ILE A 21 -9.26 2.00 -15.72
C ILE A 21 -10.10 1.23 -16.73
N ASN A 22 -11.08 0.48 -16.23
CA ASN A 22 -12.07 -0.22 -17.04
C ASN A 22 -13.34 0.64 -17.14
N THR A 23 -13.77 0.92 -18.36
CA THR A 23 -14.98 1.70 -18.65
C THR A 23 -16.16 0.84 -19.07
N THR A 24 -16.01 -0.49 -19.13
CA THR A 24 -17.14 -1.41 -19.34
C THR A 24 -18.02 -1.44 -18.09
N GLU A 25 -19.31 -1.13 -18.25
CA GLU A 25 -20.32 -1.07 -17.17
C GLU A 25 -19.86 -0.20 -15.96
N PRO A 26 -19.58 1.10 -16.18
CA PRO A 26 -18.95 1.92 -15.16
C PRO A 26 -19.96 2.30 -14.08
N LEU A 27 -19.56 2.16 -12.81
CA LEU A 27 -20.35 2.68 -11.68
C LEU A 27 -20.50 4.20 -11.73
N ASN A 28 -19.51 4.91 -12.30
CA ASN A 28 -19.56 6.35 -12.55
C ASN A 28 -19.51 6.60 -14.08
N PRO A 29 -20.69 6.72 -14.73
CA PRO A 29 -20.76 6.97 -16.17
C PRO A 29 -20.12 8.29 -16.59
N GLU A 30 -20.22 9.35 -15.77
CA GLU A 30 -19.60 10.64 -16.06
C GLU A 30 -18.07 10.51 -16.16
N ALA A 31 -17.45 9.86 -15.16
CA ALA A 31 -16.02 9.66 -15.14
C ALA A 31 -15.54 8.79 -16.30
N ALA A 32 -16.29 7.75 -16.68
CA ALA A 32 -15.96 6.91 -17.83
C ALA A 32 -16.01 7.69 -19.16
N VAL A 33 -17.06 8.49 -19.36
CA VAL A 33 -17.19 9.35 -20.56
C VAL A 33 -16.05 10.36 -20.62
N LEU A 34 -15.71 11.00 -19.50
CA LEU A 34 -14.57 11.94 -19.44
C LEU A 34 -13.26 11.23 -19.73
N TYR A 35 -13.03 10.05 -19.17
CA TYR A 35 -11.81 9.28 -19.41
C TYR A 35 -11.63 8.92 -20.91
N GLU A 36 -12.71 8.58 -21.61
CA GLU A 36 -12.67 8.20 -23.02
C GLU A 36 -12.64 9.40 -23.99
N LYS A 37 -13.36 10.49 -23.65
CA LYS A 37 -13.62 11.59 -24.59
C LYS A 37 -12.91 12.89 -24.27
N ASP A 38 -12.55 13.13 -23.00
CA ASP A 38 -11.90 14.36 -22.55
C ASP A 38 -10.90 14.08 -21.41
N GLY A 39 -9.72 13.58 -21.81
CA GLY A 39 -8.65 13.25 -20.86
C GLY A 39 -8.09 14.46 -20.11
N GLN A 40 -8.24 15.69 -20.61
CA GLN A 40 -7.76 16.88 -19.91
C GLN A 40 -8.68 17.24 -18.74
N LEU A 41 -9.98 17.31 -18.99
CA LEU A 41 -10.95 17.55 -17.93
C LEU A 41 -10.96 16.41 -16.91
N PHE A 42 -10.84 15.16 -17.36
CA PHE A 42 -10.68 14.02 -16.45
C PHE A 42 -9.48 14.20 -15.51
N LYS A 43 -8.30 14.54 -16.04
CA LYS A 43 -7.09 14.79 -15.23
C LYS A 43 -7.29 15.93 -14.24
N SER A 44 -7.92 17.03 -14.66
CA SER A 44 -8.20 18.16 -13.76
C SER A 44 -9.07 17.71 -12.57
N LYS A 45 -10.15 16.97 -12.83
CA LYS A 45 -11.02 16.45 -11.78
C LYS A 45 -10.30 15.46 -10.86
N VAL A 46 -9.43 14.60 -11.41
CA VAL A 46 -8.59 13.70 -10.61
C VAL A 46 -7.66 14.48 -9.68
N VAL A 47 -7.03 15.55 -10.17
CA VAL A 47 -6.17 16.41 -9.35
C VAL A 47 -6.96 17.03 -8.19
N ASP A 48 -8.18 17.51 -8.43
CA ASP A 48 -9.03 18.08 -7.39
C ASP A 48 -9.45 17.02 -6.37
N GLY A 49 -9.77 15.80 -6.82
CA GLY A 49 -10.03 14.66 -5.95
C GLY A 49 -8.84 14.30 -5.07
N VAL A 50 -7.62 14.28 -5.63
CA VAL A 50 -6.39 14.03 -4.88
C VAL A 50 -6.15 15.11 -3.83
N LYS A 51 -6.37 16.39 -4.17
CA LYS A 51 -6.25 17.49 -3.20
C LYS A 51 -7.23 17.32 -2.04
N LEU A 52 -8.48 16.99 -2.33
CA LEU A 52 -9.51 16.72 -1.31
C LEU A 52 -9.12 15.54 -0.42
N CYS A 53 -8.69 14.42 -1.00
CA CYS A 53 -8.26 13.27 -0.20
C CYS A 53 -7.07 13.61 0.71
N ASN A 54 -6.11 14.41 0.24
CA ASN A 54 -4.97 14.84 1.05
C ASN A 54 -5.37 15.80 2.18
N SER A 55 -6.35 16.69 1.97
CA SER A 55 -6.81 17.60 3.04
C SER A 55 -7.49 16.87 4.18
N HIS A 56 -8.02 15.67 3.94
CA HIS A 56 -8.71 14.83 4.93
C HIS A 56 -7.88 13.62 5.39
N LEU A 57 -6.60 13.55 5.04
CA LEU A 57 -5.76 12.36 5.31
C LEU A 57 -5.67 12.02 6.81
N PHE A 58 -5.66 13.04 7.66
CA PHE A 58 -5.52 12.90 9.12
C PHE A 58 -6.83 13.07 9.89
N ASP A 59 -7.96 13.08 9.18
CA ASP A 59 -9.27 13.13 9.82
C ASP A 59 -9.45 11.88 10.67
N GLN A 60 -9.97 12.06 11.88
CA GLN A 60 -10.31 10.93 12.74
C GLN A 60 -11.52 10.18 12.16
N PRO A 61 -11.56 8.85 12.29
CA PRO A 61 -12.71 8.06 11.90
C PRO A 61 -13.99 8.62 12.55
N LYS A 62 -15.04 8.79 11.74
CA LYS A 62 -16.35 9.31 12.23
C LYS A 62 -17.14 8.28 13.02
N VAL A 63 -16.70 7.02 12.97
CA VAL A 63 -17.34 5.90 13.66
C VAL A 63 -16.61 5.69 14.98
N ASP A 64 -17.37 5.46 16.04
CA ASP A 64 -16.84 5.06 17.35
C ASP A 64 -16.41 3.57 17.31
N ASP A 65 -15.37 3.30 16.53
CA ASP A 65 -14.75 1.98 16.39
C ASP A 65 -13.29 2.07 16.89
N PRO A 66 -12.97 1.43 18.04
CA PRO A 66 -11.62 1.40 18.60
C PRO A 66 -10.57 0.78 17.67
N PHE A 67 -11.00 0.00 16.67
CA PHE A 67 -10.11 -0.68 15.71
C PHE A 67 -10.05 0.02 14.35
N ALA A 68 -10.68 1.19 14.21
CA ALA A 68 -10.60 1.98 12.99
C ALA A 68 -9.15 2.43 12.73
N ILE A 69 -8.71 2.29 11.49
CA ILE A 69 -7.39 2.75 11.08
C ILE A 69 -7.43 4.28 10.98
N SER A 70 -6.56 4.94 11.75
CA SER A 70 -6.33 6.38 11.66
C SER A 70 -4.89 6.65 11.20
N PHE A 71 -4.70 7.78 10.54
CA PHE A 71 -3.39 8.25 10.13
C PHE A 71 -3.02 9.49 10.93
N SER A 72 -1.73 9.66 11.20
CA SER A 72 -1.19 10.86 11.82
C SER A 72 0.10 11.29 11.12
N PRO A 73 0.48 12.57 11.21
CA PRO A 73 1.78 13.02 10.73
C PRO A 73 2.91 12.26 11.41
N TRP A 74 4.02 12.06 10.69
CA TRP A 74 5.18 11.39 11.24
C TRP A 74 5.77 12.20 12.40
N ASN A 75 5.72 11.61 13.60
CA ASN A 75 6.41 12.07 14.80
C ASN A 75 7.60 11.13 15.12
N PRO A 76 8.86 11.55 14.93
CA PRO A 76 10.04 10.72 15.22
C PRO A 76 10.06 10.17 16.65
N ALA A 77 9.67 10.98 17.64
CA ALA A 77 9.68 10.58 19.05
C ALA A 77 8.71 9.42 19.37
N VAL A 78 7.66 9.26 18.58
CA VAL A 78 6.67 8.18 18.73
C VAL A 78 6.96 7.01 17.80
N HIS A 79 7.38 7.29 16.57
CA HIS A 79 7.42 6.27 15.52
C HIS A 79 8.80 5.64 15.28
N ASP A 80 9.91 6.31 15.63
CA ASP A 80 11.26 5.80 15.32
C ASP A 80 11.54 4.47 16.03
N GLU A 81 11.14 4.31 17.29
CA GLU A 81 11.33 3.05 18.02
C GLU A 81 10.58 1.88 17.34
N ALA A 82 9.34 2.11 16.92
CA ALA A 82 8.55 1.11 16.20
C ALA A 82 9.19 0.76 14.85
N LYS A 83 9.62 1.78 14.10
CA LYS A 83 10.33 1.63 12.82
C LYS A 83 11.61 0.81 12.98
N GLU A 84 12.47 1.15 13.95
CA GLU A 84 13.71 0.42 14.21
C GLU A 84 13.43 -1.03 14.63
N ARG A 85 12.40 -1.30 15.45
CA ARG A 85 11.97 -2.67 15.77
C ARG A 85 11.54 -3.47 14.55
N MET A 86 10.78 -2.87 13.63
CA MET A 86 10.36 -3.52 12.38
C MET A 86 11.55 -3.89 11.49
N PHE A 87 12.61 -3.07 11.47
CA PHE A 87 13.83 -3.34 10.69
C PHE A 87 14.80 -4.29 11.39
N THR A 88 14.89 -4.26 12.73
CA THR A 88 15.79 -5.10 13.52
C THR A 88 15.28 -6.52 13.72
N PHE A 89 13.96 -6.74 13.74
CA PHE A 89 13.41 -8.10 13.81
C PHE A 89 13.86 -8.98 12.62
N LYS A 90 14.20 -8.36 11.48
CA LYS A 90 14.79 -9.05 10.31
C LYS A 90 16.30 -9.26 10.40
N ARG A 91 16.98 -8.67 11.41
CA ARG A 91 18.43 -8.78 11.63
C ARG A 91 18.80 -9.73 12.77
N ARG A 92 17.90 -10.60 13.26
CA ARG A 92 18.40 -11.72 14.06
C ARG A 92 19.35 -12.53 13.16
N PRO A 93 20.61 -12.74 13.55
CA PRO A 93 21.45 -13.73 12.90
C PRO A 93 20.69 -15.04 12.92
N GLU A 94 20.84 -15.83 11.87
CA GLU A 94 20.33 -17.20 11.84
C GLU A 94 20.83 -17.96 13.07
N GLU A 95 20.03 -18.00 14.14
CA GLU A 95 20.06 -19.14 15.03
C GLU A 95 19.66 -20.32 14.16
N HIS A 96 20.68 -21.15 13.90
CA HIS A 96 20.64 -22.29 13.01
C HIS A 96 19.55 -23.27 13.43
N HIS A 97 18.31 -23.00 13.07
CA HIS A 97 17.28 -24.01 12.99
C HIS A 97 17.40 -24.64 11.61
N LYS A 98 18.09 -25.78 11.57
CA LYS A 98 18.03 -26.73 10.45
C LYS A 98 16.56 -27.12 10.24
N GLY A 99 15.87 -26.42 9.37
CA GLY A 99 14.48 -26.72 9.02
C GLY A 99 13.75 -25.48 8.50
N ALA A 100 13.49 -25.48 7.20
CA ALA A 100 12.69 -24.50 6.45
C ALA A 100 13.33 -23.12 6.28
N GLN A 101 14.02 -22.95 5.15
CA GLN A 101 14.34 -21.67 4.52
C GLN A 101 13.04 -20.91 4.20
N VAL A 102 12.49 -20.17 5.17
CA VAL A 102 11.43 -19.20 4.89
C VAL A 102 12.11 -17.90 4.45
N SER A 103 12.54 -17.87 3.18
CA SER A 103 13.00 -16.64 2.54
C SER A 103 11.89 -15.59 2.66
N GLY A 104 12.10 -14.61 3.55
CA GLY A 104 11.09 -13.61 3.86
C GLY A 104 10.73 -12.80 2.61
N LEU A 105 9.44 -12.83 2.23
CA LEU A 105 8.80 -12.14 1.10
C LEU A 105 8.82 -10.60 1.23
N SER A 106 9.99 -10.03 1.49
CA SER A 106 10.20 -8.61 1.69
C SER A 106 10.71 -7.98 0.41
N TRP A 107 9.83 -7.32 -0.33
CA TRP A 107 10.19 -6.57 -1.54
C TRP A 107 10.94 -5.26 -1.24
N VAL A 108 11.11 -4.91 0.04
CA VAL A 108 11.81 -3.70 0.50
C VAL A 108 13.16 -4.09 1.10
N LYS A 109 14.23 -3.40 0.69
CA LYS A 109 15.59 -3.55 1.23
C LYS A 109 15.59 -3.16 2.72
N PRO A 110 16.28 -3.90 3.59
CA PRO A 110 16.46 -3.47 4.98
C PRO A 110 17.01 -2.04 5.03
N GLY A 111 16.39 -1.18 5.84
CA GLY A 111 16.76 0.24 5.98
C GLY A 111 16.22 1.17 4.88
N SER A 112 15.54 0.65 3.86
CA SER A 112 14.86 1.47 2.85
C SER A 112 13.37 1.61 3.17
N THR A 113 12.80 2.79 2.92
CA THR A 113 11.35 3.02 2.89
C THR A 113 10.77 2.93 1.48
N GLN A 114 11.61 2.73 0.46
CA GLN A 114 11.19 2.67 -0.93
C GLN A 114 10.59 1.28 -1.24
N PRO A 115 9.32 1.21 -1.69
CA PRO A 115 8.71 -0.03 -2.17
C PRO A 115 9.51 -0.63 -3.32
N PHE A 116 9.62 -1.98 -3.37
CA PHE A 116 10.35 -2.72 -4.42
C PHE A 116 11.86 -2.44 -4.52
N SER A 117 12.50 -1.98 -3.44
CA SER A 117 13.93 -1.71 -3.44
C SER A 117 14.81 -2.96 -3.44
N LYS A 118 14.30 -4.15 -3.10
CA LYS A 118 15.05 -5.41 -3.29
C LYS A 118 15.04 -5.79 -4.76
N VAL A 119 16.23 -6.04 -5.29
CA VAL A 119 16.45 -6.60 -6.63
C VAL A 119 16.32 -8.12 -6.51
N ASP A 120 15.52 -8.75 -7.37
CA ASP A 120 15.41 -10.20 -7.41
C ASP A 120 16.79 -10.81 -7.67
N SER A 121 17.25 -11.63 -6.72
CA SER A 121 18.41 -12.48 -6.94
C SER A 121 17.90 -13.70 -7.71
N PRO A 122 18.48 -14.04 -8.87
CA PRO A 122 18.06 -15.25 -9.59
C PRO A 122 18.22 -16.46 -8.67
N PRO A 123 17.32 -17.45 -8.76
CA PRO A 123 17.44 -18.67 -7.95
C PRO A 123 18.80 -19.32 -8.25
N GLN A 124 19.61 -19.47 -7.20
CA GLN A 124 20.84 -20.24 -7.30
C GLN A 124 20.45 -21.69 -7.66
N SER A 125 20.97 -22.16 -8.79
CA SER A 125 20.77 -23.52 -9.31
C SER A 125 21.51 -24.56 -8.48
#